data_AF-A0A0P6WVH0-F1
#
_entry.id   AF-A0A0P6WVH0-F1
#
_cell.length_a   1.000
_cell.length_b   1.000
_cell.length_c   1.000
_cell.angle_alpha   90.00
_cell.angle_beta   90.00
_cell.angle_gamma   90.00
#
_symmetry.space_group_name_H-M   'P 1'
#
loop_
_entity.id
_entity.type
_entity.pdbx_description
1 polymer ?
#
loop_
_entity_poly.entity_id
_entity_poly.type
_entity_poly.pdbx_seq_one_letter_code
_entity_poly.pdbx_strand_id
1 'polypeptide(L)'
;MEMTLIFVTVGFLAALQMAVPFIVKRTVVFGVTIPVNEVKNVQLRLYKKRYATLTLFISIIVLATYFVWASMNSLTENHLIFAGLFMPFVILFMSMALYFYYHMKVTQMKKQEKWFKDRKQVRVSEINLRTKDEMLPWIVYVVPMVITIGLVVFTLLNYASLPDQIPTHWGPDGKPDAFTGKTYLAALTLPIVLLVMNAMFLGINELTRNSGIKLSAGNVKSSRIRQLRLRKYTSWLLFFISILVSMLFTFLQFTTLYENSVSDLLIIAMPLAFSALVLIGTVVLAIKVGKKDSDLDVEILDEGSTEVINADDDQYWKGGLFYFNPEDPSIFVEKRFGVGWTLNFARPLGYIILIGPLLVILIVTLI
;
A
#
# COMPACT_ATOMS: atom_id res chain seq x y z
N MET A 1 -6.79 11.80 -23.78
CA MET A 1 -6.97 11.63 -22.32
C MET A 1 -6.25 10.39 -21.82
N GLU A 2 -6.42 9.23 -22.47
CA GLU A 2 -5.86 7.95 -22.04
C GLU A 2 -4.34 7.90 -22.00
N MET A 3 -3.66 8.42 -23.02
CA MET A 3 -2.18 8.51 -23.04
C MET A 3 -1.63 9.36 -21.89
N THR A 4 -2.36 10.41 -21.50
CA THR A 4 -2.03 11.25 -20.33
C THR A 4 -2.19 10.46 -19.04
N LEU A 5 -3.27 9.67 -18.91
CA LEU A 5 -3.50 8.82 -17.74
C LEU A 5 -2.41 7.75 -17.58
N ILE A 6 -2.03 7.09 -18.68
CA ILE A 6 -0.93 6.12 -18.71
C ILE A 6 0.37 6.81 -18.27
N PHE A 7 0.71 7.95 -18.87
CA PHE A 7 1.91 8.70 -18.52
C PHE A 7 1.95 9.07 -17.03
N VAL A 8 0.85 9.60 -16.49
CA VAL A 8 0.76 9.98 -15.08
C VAL A 8 0.88 8.77 -14.16
N THR A 9 0.18 7.67 -14.46
CA THR A 9 0.18 6.45 -13.64
C THR A 9 1.56 5.79 -13.63
N VAL A 10 2.16 5.64 -14.81
CA VAL A 10 3.49 5.04 -14.97
C VAL A 10 4.57 5.93 -14.36
N GLY A 11 4.50 7.25 -14.59
CA GLY A 11 5.42 8.23 -14.01
C GLY A 11 5.35 8.24 -12.48
N PHE A 12 4.14 8.20 -11.92
CA PHE A 12 3.94 8.10 -10.47
C PHE A 12 4.51 6.79 -9.91
N LEU A 13 4.25 5.65 -10.56
CA LEU A 13 4.79 4.36 -10.15
C LEU A 13 6.33 4.35 -10.18
N ALA A 14 6.94 4.88 -11.25
CA ALA A 14 8.38 4.99 -11.38
C ALA A 14 9.00 5.86 -10.27
N ALA A 15 8.37 7.01 -9.97
CA ALA A 15 8.80 7.89 -8.90
C ALA A 15 8.73 7.21 -7.52
N LEU A 16 7.66 6.46 -7.26
CA LEU A 16 7.53 5.66 -6.04
C LEU A 16 8.64 4.61 -5.93
N GLN A 17 8.84 3.78 -6.97
CA GLN A 17 9.86 2.71 -6.95
C GLN A 17 11.26 3.29 -6.74
N MET A 18 11.59 4.40 -7.42
CA MET A 18 12.85 5.11 -7.25
C MET A 18 13.07 5.59 -5.81
N ALA A 19 12.01 6.07 -5.15
CA ALA A 19 12.09 6.66 -3.81
C ALA A 19 12.15 5.61 -2.68
N VAL A 20 11.62 4.40 -2.89
CA VAL A 20 11.47 3.37 -1.83
C VAL A 20 12.74 3.16 -1.00
N PRO A 21 13.96 2.94 -1.56
CA PRO A 21 15.17 2.67 -0.76
C PRO A 21 15.61 3.81 0.18
N PHE A 22 15.06 5.00 -0.01
CA PHE A 22 15.36 6.20 0.78
C PHE A 22 14.29 6.50 1.84
N ILE A 23 13.10 5.91 1.71
CA ILE A 23 11.99 6.10 2.65
C ILE A 23 11.93 4.96 3.69
N VAL A 24 12.53 3.80 3.38
CA VAL A 24 12.67 2.68 4.33
C VAL A 24 13.52 3.04 5.56
N LYS A 25 13.40 2.23 6.63
CA LYS A 25 14.26 2.31 7.82
C LYS A 25 15.74 2.32 7.41
N ARG A 26 16.53 3.23 7.96
CA ARG A 26 17.97 3.35 7.61
C ARG A 26 18.79 2.10 7.94
N THR A 27 18.44 1.40 9.02
CA THR A 27 19.07 0.14 9.44
C THR A 27 18.62 -1.08 8.63
N VAL A 28 17.87 -0.87 7.55
CA VAL A 28 17.48 -1.92 6.60
C VAL A 28 17.84 -1.47 5.19
N VAL A 29 18.65 -2.28 4.50
CA VAL A 29 19.06 -2.01 3.12
C VAL A 29 18.68 -3.20 2.26
N PHE A 30 17.79 -2.97 1.28
CA PHE A 30 17.21 -4.02 0.42
C PHE A 30 16.73 -5.25 1.23
N GLY A 31 16.05 -4.99 2.35
CA GLY A 31 15.51 -6.07 3.19
C GLY A 31 16.55 -6.84 4.01
N VAL A 32 17.77 -6.32 4.20
CA VAL A 32 18.80 -6.88 5.08
C VAL A 32 19.04 -5.94 6.26
N THR A 33 19.03 -6.44 7.50
CA THR A 33 19.35 -5.61 8.68
C THR A 33 20.84 -5.29 8.71
N ILE A 34 21.15 -4.01 8.91
CA ILE A 34 22.51 -3.52 9.14
C ILE A 34 22.61 -2.83 10.52
N PRO A 35 23.77 -2.89 11.17
CA PRO A 35 24.05 -2.07 12.35
C PRO A 35 23.96 -0.57 12.07
N VAL A 36 23.71 0.22 13.12
CA VAL A 36 23.54 1.69 13.00
C VAL A 36 24.81 2.38 12.49
N ASN A 37 25.99 1.91 12.89
CA ASN A 37 27.28 2.42 12.42
C ASN A 37 27.49 2.22 10.90
N GLU A 38 26.91 1.18 10.32
CA GLU A 38 27.04 0.88 8.88
C GLU A 38 26.06 1.69 8.00
N VAL A 39 25.15 2.47 8.57
CA VAL A 39 24.21 3.31 7.81
C VAL A 39 24.94 4.34 6.93
N LYS A 40 26.13 4.77 7.33
CA LYS A 40 26.97 5.72 6.57
C LYS A 40 27.90 5.02 5.56
N ASN A 41 27.87 3.69 5.45
CA ASN A 41 28.73 2.93 4.55
C ASN A 41 28.55 3.38 3.08
N VAL A 42 29.67 3.72 2.43
CA VAL A 42 29.69 4.31 1.08
C VAL A 42 29.13 3.32 0.04
N GLN A 43 29.43 2.03 0.16
CA GLN A 43 28.97 1.00 -0.78
C GLN A 43 27.44 0.81 -0.72
N LEU A 44 26.86 0.78 0.49
CA LEU A 44 25.41 0.65 0.67
C LEU A 44 24.65 1.84 0.09
N ARG A 45 25.19 3.06 0.26
CA ARG A 45 24.64 4.28 -0.35
C ARG A 45 24.72 4.23 -1.88
N LEU A 46 25.82 3.71 -2.42
CA LEU A 46 26.00 3.54 -3.86
C LEU A 46 24.98 2.55 -4.43
N TYR A 47 24.70 1.43 -3.75
CA TYR A 47 23.67 0.48 -4.17
C TYR A 47 22.28 1.12 -4.23
N LYS A 48 21.89 1.90 -3.21
CA LYS A 48 20.62 2.65 -3.22
C LYS A 48 20.53 3.63 -4.40
N LYS A 49 21.59 4.40 -4.64
CA LYS A 49 21.64 5.35 -5.77
C LYS A 49 21.56 4.63 -7.12
N ARG A 50 22.35 3.57 -7.32
CA ARG A 50 22.35 2.79 -8.57
C ARG A 50 20.99 2.16 -8.84
N TYR A 51 20.35 1.57 -7.83
CA TYR A 51 18.98 1.07 -7.94
C TYR A 51 18.02 2.15 -8.44
N ALA A 52 18.05 3.33 -7.81
CA ALA A 52 17.17 4.43 -8.14
C ALA A 52 17.41 4.97 -9.57
N THR A 53 18.68 5.17 -9.94
CA THR A 53 19.06 5.63 -11.29
C THR A 53 18.70 4.61 -12.36
N LEU A 54 18.95 3.32 -12.14
CA LEU A 54 18.58 2.27 -13.09
C LEU A 54 17.06 2.14 -13.24
N THR A 55 16.32 2.21 -12.13
CA THR A 55 14.85 2.16 -12.15
C THR A 55 14.28 3.35 -12.93
N LEU A 56 14.80 4.55 -12.71
CA LEU A 56 14.42 5.75 -13.45
C LEU A 56 14.73 5.62 -14.94
N PHE A 57 15.95 5.20 -15.27
CA PHE A 57 16.39 5.03 -16.66
C PHE A 57 15.54 3.99 -17.41
N ILE A 58 15.29 2.83 -16.80
CA ILE A 58 14.40 1.80 -17.36
C ILE A 58 12.99 2.35 -17.56
N SER A 59 12.46 3.09 -16.58
CA SER A 59 11.11 3.66 -16.67
C SER A 59 10.99 4.68 -17.81
N ILE A 60 12.01 5.53 -17.99
CA ILE A 60 12.08 6.48 -19.11
C ILE A 60 12.17 5.73 -20.45
N ILE A 61 12.99 4.68 -20.55
CA ILE A 61 13.09 3.87 -21.77
C ILE A 61 11.73 3.23 -22.09
N VAL A 62 11.09 2.57 -21.12
CA VAL A 62 9.80 1.90 -21.32
C VAL A 62 8.72 2.89 -21.78
N LEU A 63 8.69 4.08 -21.18
CA LEU A 63 7.79 5.15 -21.63
C LEU A 63 8.13 5.63 -23.04
N ALA A 64 9.41 5.93 -23.31
CA ALA A 64 9.84 6.44 -24.61
C ALA A 64 9.59 5.43 -25.73
N THR A 65 9.90 4.14 -25.52
CA THR A 65 9.65 3.08 -26.50
C THR A 65 8.16 2.93 -26.77
N TYR A 66 7.31 3.02 -25.74
CA TYR A 66 5.87 2.99 -25.92
C TYR A 66 5.35 4.18 -26.74
N PHE A 67 5.75 5.41 -26.43
CA PHE A 67 5.30 6.59 -27.17
C PHE A 67 5.81 6.60 -28.62
N VAL A 68 7.06 6.20 -28.85
CA VAL A 68 7.61 6.06 -30.21
C VAL A 68 6.85 4.99 -30.98
N TRP A 69 6.67 3.80 -30.39
CA TRP A 69 5.93 2.71 -31.00
C TRP A 69 4.47 3.11 -31.32
N ALA A 70 3.78 3.78 -30.38
CA ALA A 70 2.42 4.27 -30.57
C ALA A 70 2.32 5.32 -31.69
N SER A 71 3.33 6.19 -31.83
CA SER A 71 3.36 7.22 -32.88
C SER A 71 3.63 6.68 -34.28
N MET A 72 4.32 5.53 -34.38
CA MET A 72 4.72 4.93 -35.66
C MET A 72 3.67 3.98 -36.23
N ASN A 73 2.69 3.56 -35.43
CA ASN A 73 1.70 2.57 -35.82
C ASN A 73 0.30 3.18 -35.73
N SER A 74 -0.49 3.05 -36.80
CA SER A 74 -1.92 3.39 -36.80
C SER A 74 -2.73 2.28 -36.13
N LEU A 75 -2.58 2.15 -34.81
CA LEU A 75 -3.27 1.17 -33.98
C LEU A 75 -4.65 1.67 -33.57
N THR A 76 -5.58 0.74 -33.33
CA THR A 76 -6.85 1.08 -32.68
C THR A 76 -6.63 1.42 -31.21
N GLU A 77 -7.49 2.26 -30.65
CA GLU A 77 -7.38 2.75 -29.26
C GLU A 77 -7.26 1.61 -28.24
N ASN A 78 -8.04 0.55 -28.41
CA ASN A 78 -7.98 -0.64 -27.54
C ASN A 78 -6.57 -1.26 -27.47
N HIS A 79 -5.85 -1.36 -28.60
CA HIS A 79 -4.50 -1.94 -28.60
C HIS A 79 -3.50 -1.05 -27.85
N LEU A 80 -3.66 0.28 -27.93
CA LEU A 80 -2.84 1.23 -27.19
C LEU A 80 -3.10 1.10 -25.68
N ILE A 81 -4.37 1.04 -25.25
CA ILE A 81 -4.73 0.88 -23.84
C ILE A 81 -4.17 -0.45 -23.30
N PHE A 82 -4.36 -1.56 -24.02
CA PHE A 82 -3.84 -2.86 -23.61
C PHE A 82 -2.31 -2.84 -23.46
N ALA A 83 -1.57 -2.32 -24.44
CA ALA A 83 -0.11 -2.16 -24.33
C ALA A 83 0.27 -1.23 -23.15
N GLY A 84 -0.51 -0.17 -22.95
CA GLY A 84 -0.48 0.75 -21.83
C GLY A 84 -0.49 0.06 -20.47
N LEU A 85 -1.42 -0.86 -20.28
CA LEU A 85 -1.65 -1.61 -19.05
C LEU A 85 -0.46 -2.52 -18.67
N PHE A 86 0.32 -3.01 -19.64
CA PHE A 86 1.48 -3.86 -19.36
C PHE A 86 2.69 -3.10 -18.82
N MET A 87 2.84 -1.80 -19.11
CA MET A 87 4.01 -1.03 -18.71
C MET A 87 4.26 -0.94 -17.19
N PRO A 88 3.23 -0.66 -16.34
CA PRO A 88 3.40 -0.72 -14.90
C PRO A 88 3.98 -2.05 -14.41
N PHE A 89 3.55 -3.17 -14.99
CA PHE A 89 4.06 -4.49 -14.62
C PHE A 89 5.53 -4.67 -15.01
N VAL A 90 5.93 -4.21 -16.21
CA VAL A 90 7.34 -4.25 -16.63
C VAL A 90 8.22 -3.48 -15.63
N ILE A 91 7.83 -2.26 -15.24
CA ILE A 91 8.58 -1.46 -14.26
C ILE A 91 8.61 -2.15 -12.89
N LEU A 92 7.48 -2.71 -12.45
CA LEU A 92 7.39 -3.46 -11.19
C LEU A 92 8.32 -4.69 -11.20
N PHE A 93 8.29 -5.52 -12.23
CA PHE A 93 9.14 -6.70 -12.32
C PHE A 93 10.62 -6.35 -12.42
N MET A 94 10.98 -5.33 -13.19
CA MET A 94 12.37 -4.87 -13.30
C MET A 94 12.89 -4.29 -11.99
N SER A 95 12.08 -3.45 -11.32
CA SER A 95 12.43 -2.90 -10.00
C SER A 95 12.54 -4.00 -8.94
N MET A 96 11.70 -5.06 -9.02
CA MET A 96 11.79 -6.23 -8.15
C MET A 96 13.06 -7.05 -8.43
N ALA A 97 13.44 -7.27 -9.69
CA ALA A 97 14.67 -7.96 -10.06
C ALA A 97 15.90 -7.21 -9.54
N LEU A 98 15.94 -5.87 -9.71
CA LEU A 98 17.00 -5.02 -9.14
C LEU A 98 17.02 -5.08 -7.61
N TYR A 99 15.85 -5.11 -6.96
CA TYR A 99 15.76 -5.27 -5.51
C TYR A 99 16.44 -6.58 -5.08
N PHE A 100 16.11 -7.72 -5.69
CA PHE A 100 16.70 -9.01 -5.34
C PHE A 100 18.19 -9.06 -5.64
N TYR A 101 18.63 -8.46 -6.74
CA TYR A 101 20.06 -8.35 -7.06
C TYR A 101 20.84 -7.65 -5.93
N TYR A 102 20.35 -6.49 -5.46
CA TYR A 102 21.01 -5.78 -4.37
C TYR A 102 20.78 -6.43 -3.00
N HIS A 103 19.64 -7.09 -2.76
CA HIS A 103 19.42 -7.92 -1.58
C HIS A 103 20.51 -8.98 -1.44
N MET A 104 20.83 -9.68 -2.53
CA MET A 104 21.89 -10.70 -2.54
C MET A 104 23.27 -10.09 -2.28
N LYS A 105 23.59 -8.95 -2.91
CA LYS A 105 24.87 -8.24 -2.69
C LYS A 105 25.05 -7.80 -1.24
N VAL A 106 24.02 -7.22 -0.63
CA VAL A 106 24.06 -6.77 0.78
C VAL A 106 24.13 -7.96 1.72
N THR A 107 23.41 -9.05 1.42
CA THR A 107 23.49 -10.29 2.21
C THR A 107 24.89 -10.91 2.18
N GLN A 108 25.55 -10.91 1.01
CA GLN A 108 26.94 -11.37 0.89
C GLN A 108 27.90 -10.49 1.68
N MET A 109 27.77 -9.16 1.56
CA MET A 109 28.57 -8.20 2.30
C MET A 109 28.42 -8.39 3.82
N LYS A 110 27.18 -8.54 4.31
CA LYS A 110 26.90 -8.81 5.73
C LYS A 110 27.62 -10.07 6.25
N LYS A 111 27.68 -11.12 5.44
CA LYS A 111 28.38 -12.37 5.78
C LYS A 111 29.91 -12.20 5.79
N GLN A 112 30.45 -11.45 4.83
CA GLN A 112 31.89 -11.18 4.71
C GLN A 112 32.41 -10.33 5.88
N GLU A 113 31.71 -9.23 6.17
CA GLU A 113 32.09 -8.27 7.21
C GLU A 113 31.73 -8.73 8.62
N LYS A 114 30.94 -9.79 8.75
CA LYS A 114 30.52 -10.39 10.05
C LYS A 114 30.00 -9.35 11.04
N TRP A 115 29.19 -8.41 10.56
CA TRP A 115 28.71 -7.23 11.31
C TRP A 115 28.07 -7.49 12.68
N PHE A 116 27.57 -8.69 12.92
CA PHE A 116 26.89 -9.08 14.16
C PHE A 116 27.75 -9.96 15.08
N LYS A 117 28.97 -10.33 14.64
CA LYS A 117 29.90 -11.13 15.43
C LYS A 117 30.42 -10.30 16.61
N ASP A 118 30.51 -10.91 17.78
CA ASP A 118 31.06 -10.32 19.00
C ASP A 118 30.30 -9.06 19.48
N ARG A 119 29.04 -8.90 19.07
CA ARG A 119 28.14 -7.80 19.49
C ARG A 119 26.97 -8.35 20.29
N LYS A 120 26.57 -7.65 21.36
CA LYS A 120 25.42 -8.03 22.18
C LYS A 120 24.13 -7.69 21.45
N GLN A 121 23.39 -8.70 21.04
CA GLN A 121 22.09 -8.54 20.39
C GLN A 121 20.97 -8.46 21.42
N VAL A 122 20.14 -7.41 21.35
CA VAL A 122 19.02 -7.24 22.28
C VAL A 122 17.73 -6.89 21.54
N ARG A 123 16.61 -7.23 22.18
CA ARG A 123 15.27 -6.79 21.79
C ARG A 123 14.77 -5.80 22.84
N VAL A 124 14.48 -4.58 22.43
CA VAL A 124 13.95 -3.55 23.32
C VAL A 124 12.43 -3.49 23.17
N SER A 125 11.73 -3.53 24.29
CA SER A 125 10.29 -3.32 24.37
C SER A 125 9.99 -2.35 25.50
N GLU A 126 8.99 -1.50 25.30
CA GLU A 126 8.51 -0.57 26.30
C GLU A 126 7.05 -0.88 26.61
N ILE A 127 6.78 -1.23 27.87
CA ILE A 127 5.45 -1.68 28.33
C ILE A 127 4.41 -0.57 28.13
N ASN A 128 4.78 0.68 28.46
CA ASN A 128 3.87 1.83 28.40
C ASN A 128 3.78 2.49 27.03
N LEU A 129 4.39 1.93 25.98
CA LEU A 129 4.36 2.57 24.67
C LEU A 129 2.97 2.51 24.03
N ARG A 130 2.18 1.48 24.36
CA ARG A 130 0.81 1.29 23.86
C ARG A 130 -0.12 2.43 24.29
N THR A 131 0.08 3.03 25.46
CA THR A 131 -0.78 4.14 25.95
C THR A 131 -0.57 5.44 25.17
N LYS A 132 0.53 5.54 24.42
CA LYS A 132 0.84 6.68 23.53
C LYS A 132 0.46 6.42 22.07
N ASP A 133 -0.19 5.28 21.78
CA ASP A 133 -0.59 4.93 20.43
C ASP A 133 -1.85 5.71 20.01
N GLU A 134 -1.71 6.57 19.00
CA GLU A 134 -2.76 7.47 18.52
C GLU A 134 -3.52 6.89 17.31
N MET A 135 -3.56 5.56 17.16
CA MET A 135 -4.44 4.93 16.17
C MET A 135 -5.90 5.25 16.47
N LEU A 136 -6.72 5.39 15.42
CA LEU A 136 -8.14 5.70 15.53
C LEU A 136 -8.95 4.52 16.07
N PRO A 137 -9.75 4.71 17.14
CA PRO A 137 -10.52 3.63 17.77
C PRO A 137 -11.56 3.07 16.81
N TRP A 138 -11.95 1.80 16.98
CA TRP A 138 -12.91 1.13 16.09
C TRP A 138 -14.22 1.91 15.89
N ILE A 139 -14.66 2.68 16.89
CA ILE A 139 -15.90 3.46 16.86
C ILE A 139 -15.96 4.46 15.70
N VAL A 140 -14.83 5.00 15.22
CA VAL A 140 -14.88 5.94 14.09
C VAL A 140 -15.32 5.26 12.79
N TYR A 141 -15.07 3.95 12.65
CA TYR A 141 -15.50 3.16 11.51
C TYR A 141 -17.02 2.89 11.50
N VAL A 142 -17.74 3.23 12.57
CA VAL A 142 -19.21 3.24 12.56
C VAL A 142 -19.74 4.24 11.52
N VAL A 143 -19.03 5.34 11.27
CA VAL A 143 -19.44 6.35 10.28
C VAL A 143 -19.59 5.76 8.86
N PRO A 144 -18.54 5.17 8.23
CA PRO A 144 -18.69 4.55 6.92
C PRO A 144 -19.63 3.33 6.93
N MET A 145 -19.74 2.61 8.06
CA MET A 145 -20.71 1.50 8.20
C MET A 145 -22.16 2.00 8.14
N VAL A 146 -22.48 3.09 8.84
CA VAL A 146 -23.82 3.71 8.81
C VAL A 146 -24.13 4.24 7.41
N ILE A 147 -23.17 4.85 6.72
CA ILE A 147 -23.33 5.27 5.32
C ILE A 147 -23.68 4.05 4.44
N THR A 148 -22.99 2.93 4.65
CA THR A 148 -23.22 1.71 3.88
C THR A 148 -24.60 1.10 4.17
N ILE A 149 -25.00 1.01 5.43
CA ILE A 149 -26.34 0.53 5.81
C ILE A 149 -27.42 1.45 5.25
N GLY A 150 -27.21 2.76 5.33
CA GLY A 150 -28.09 3.76 4.70
C GLY A 150 -28.21 3.55 3.19
N LEU A 151 -27.10 3.24 2.52
CA LEU A 151 -27.09 2.92 1.09
C LEU A 151 -27.87 1.64 0.77
N VAL A 152 -27.71 0.58 1.56
CA VAL A 152 -28.50 -0.67 1.43
C VAL A 152 -29.99 -0.37 1.56
N VAL A 153 -30.39 0.34 2.61
CA VAL A 153 -31.79 0.70 2.85
C VAL A 153 -32.33 1.57 1.72
N PHE A 154 -31.57 2.58 1.29
CA PHE A 154 -31.93 3.46 0.20
C PHE A 154 -32.15 2.69 -1.11
N THR A 155 -31.27 1.76 -1.45
CA THR A 155 -31.42 0.90 -2.63
C THR A 155 -32.67 0.02 -2.55
N LEU A 156 -32.95 -0.58 -1.39
CA LEU A 156 -34.12 -1.43 -1.21
C LEU A 156 -35.43 -0.64 -1.32
N LEU A 157 -35.49 0.55 -0.73
CA LEU A 157 -36.66 1.42 -0.82
C LEU A 157 -36.95 1.89 -2.25
N ASN A 158 -35.89 2.08 -3.04
CA ASN A 158 -36.01 2.51 -4.45
C ASN A 158 -35.91 1.34 -5.44
N TYR A 159 -35.96 0.09 -4.97
CA TYR A 159 -35.78 -1.07 -5.83
C TYR A 159 -36.81 -1.14 -6.96
N ALA A 160 -38.05 -0.74 -6.68
CA ALA A 160 -39.11 -0.70 -7.68
C ALA A 160 -38.75 0.25 -8.86
N SER A 161 -38.09 1.37 -8.56
CA SER A 161 -37.71 2.41 -9.54
C SER A 161 -36.45 2.07 -10.34
N LEU A 162 -35.69 1.04 -9.96
CA LEU A 162 -34.49 0.63 -10.72
C LEU A 162 -34.86 0.16 -12.15
N PRO A 163 -34.01 0.43 -13.15
CA PRO A 163 -34.19 -0.10 -14.49
C PRO A 163 -34.10 -1.64 -14.51
N ASP A 164 -34.76 -2.27 -15.49
CA ASP A 164 -34.74 -3.73 -15.66
C ASP A 164 -33.34 -4.28 -16.00
N GLN A 165 -32.46 -3.41 -16.50
CA GLN A 165 -31.06 -3.70 -16.77
C GLN A 165 -30.19 -2.78 -15.90
N ILE A 166 -29.34 -3.39 -15.08
CA ILE A 166 -28.43 -2.67 -14.18
C ILE A 166 -27.04 -2.66 -14.83
N PRO A 167 -26.42 -1.49 -15.06
CA PRO A 167 -25.05 -1.39 -15.53
C PRO A 167 -24.05 -2.08 -14.58
N THR A 168 -23.14 -2.86 -15.15
CA THR A 168 -22.08 -3.55 -14.41
C THR A 168 -20.68 -3.13 -14.85
N HIS A 169 -20.55 -2.54 -16.03
CA HIS A 169 -19.29 -2.00 -16.56
C HIS A 169 -19.54 -0.69 -17.29
N TRP A 170 -18.55 0.20 -17.24
CA TRP A 170 -18.56 1.50 -17.91
C TRP A 170 -17.30 1.63 -18.77
N GLY A 171 -17.49 2.06 -20.01
CA GLY A 171 -16.42 2.34 -20.95
C GLY A 171 -15.61 3.60 -20.60
N PRO A 172 -14.50 3.85 -21.32
CA PRO A 172 -13.65 5.03 -21.11
C PRO A 172 -14.35 6.38 -21.34
N ASP A 173 -15.46 6.37 -22.08
CA ASP A 173 -16.33 7.51 -22.33
C ASP A 173 -17.35 7.77 -21.21
N GLY A 174 -17.31 6.96 -20.15
CA GLY A 174 -18.23 7.07 -19.01
C GLY A 174 -19.61 6.46 -19.28
N LYS A 175 -19.80 5.78 -20.43
CA LYS A 175 -21.08 5.14 -20.76
C LYS A 175 -21.10 3.67 -20.37
N PRO A 176 -22.23 3.15 -19.92
CA PRO A 176 -22.36 1.73 -19.61
C PRO A 176 -22.34 0.88 -20.89
N ASP A 177 -21.53 -0.18 -20.91
CA ASP A 177 -21.35 -1.09 -22.05
C ASP A 177 -21.56 -2.57 -21.68
N ALA A 178 -21.75 -2.88 -20.39
CA ALA A 178 -22.19 -4.19 -19.91
C ALA A 178 -23.28 -4.04 -18.83
N PHE A 179 -24.23 -4.97 -18.83
CA PHE A 179 -25.43 -4.93 -18.01
C PHE A 179 -25.79 -6.32 -17.48
N THR A 180 -26.54 -6.34 -16.37
CA THR A 180 -27.16 -7.55 -15.83
C THR A 180 -28.65 -7.32 -15.56
N GLY A 181 -29.43 -8.40 -15.56
CA GLY A 181 -30.86 -8.34 -15.27
C GLY A 181 -31.15 -7.92 -13.83
N LYS A 182 -32.21 -7.11 -13.65
CA LYS A 182 -32.65 -6.62 -12.34
C LYS A 182 -33.01 -7.77 -11.41
N THR A 183 -32.23 -7.91 -10.34
CA THR A 183 -32.49 -8.78 -9.20
C THR A 183 -32.11 -8.06 -7.92
N TYR A 184 -32.63 -8.51 -6.77
CA TYR A 184 -32.23 -7.95 -5.48
C TYR A 184 -30.72 -8.07 -5.24
N LEU A 185 -30.10 -9.17 -5.67
CA LEU A 185 -28.66 -9.36 -5.54
C LEU A 185 -27.90 -8.35 -6.39
N ALA A 186 -28.23 -8.24 -7.68
CA ALA A 186 -27.59 -7.29 -8.60
C ALA A 186 -27.71 -5.83 -8.13
N ALA A 187 -28.88 -5.44 -7.60
CA ALA A 187 -29.09 -4.11 -7.03
C ALA A 187 -28.23 -3.85 -5.78
N LEU A 188 -27.95 -4.89 -4.99
CA LEU A 188 -27.22 -4.81 -3.73
C LEU A 188 -25.71 -5.12 -3.87
N THR A 189 -25.22 -5.54 -5.04
CA THR A 189 -23.82 -5.87 -5.27
C THR A 189 -22.88 -4.75 -4.82
N LEU A 190 -23.09 -3.51 -5.26
CA LEU A 190 -22.26 -2.37 -4.86
C LEU A 190 -22.31 -2.10 -3.33
N PRO A 191 -23.49 -1.98 -2.68
CA PRO A 191 -23.57 -1.86 -1.22
C PRO A 191 -22.93 -3.01 -0.44
N ILE A 192 -23.06 -4.26 -0.91
CA ILE A 192 -22.46 -5.44 -0.26
C ILE A 192 -20.94 -5.38 -0.36
N VAL A 193 -20.40 -5.08 -1.54
CA VAL A 193 -18.95 -4.89 -1.73
C VAL A 193 -18.43 -3.77 -0.82
N LEU A 194 -19.15 -2.66 -0.72
CA LEU A 194 -18.80 -1.56 0.18
C LEU A 194 -18.79 -2.01 1.65
N LEU A 195 -19.78 -2.80 2.08
CA LEU A 195 -19.85 -3.34 3.44
C LEU A 195 -18.64 -4.23 3.75
N VAL A 196 -18.30 -5.12 2.83
CA VAL A 196 -17.13 -6.01 2.96
C VAL A 196 -15.84 -5.18 3.04
N MET A 197 -15.66 -4.18 2.17
CA MET A 197 -14.50 -3.29 2.20
C MET A 197 -14.39 -2.50 3.51
N ASN A 198 -15.50 -1.95 4.00
CA ASN A 198 -15.51 -1.23 5.28
C ASN A 198 -15.20 -2.15 6.47
N ALA A 199 -15.70 -3.39 6.46
CA ALA A 199 -15.33 -4.40 7.45
C ALA A 199 -13.84 -4.75 7.37
N MET A 200 -13.27 -4.86 6.16
CA MET A 200 -11.83 -5.06 5.98
C MET A 200 -11.01 -3.89 6.54
N PHE A 201 -11.38 -2.64 6.25
CA PHE A 201 -10.64 -1.48 6.76
C PHE A 201 -10.64 -1.43 8.29
N LEU A 202 -11.79 -1.70 8.92
CA LEU A 202 -11.90 -1.80 10.37
C LEU A 202 -11.03 -2.96 10.90
N GLY A 203 -11.14 -4.14 10.31
CA GLY A 203 -10.38 -5.33 10.72
C GLY A 203 -8.87 -5.14 10.60
N ILE A 204 -8.39 -4.57 9.49
CA ILE A 204 -6.97 -4.25 9.29
C ILE A 204 -6.51 -3.24 10.34
N ASN A 205 -7.28 -2.18 10.62
CA ASN A 205 -6.93 -1.19 11.62
C ASN A 205 -6.82 -1.80 13.02
N GLU A 206 -7.78 -2.63 13.42
CA GLU A 206 -7.82 -3.24 14.76
C GLU A 206 -6.75 -4.32 14.94
N LEU A 207 -6.55 -5.18 13.94
CA LEU A 207 -5.47 -6.17 13.97
C LEU A 207 -4.09 -5.51 13.96
N THR A 208 -3.93 -4.40 13.25
CA THR A 208 -2.72 -3.58 13.29
C THR A 208 -2.54 -2.92 14.65
N ARG A 209 -3.60 -2.39 15.27
CA ARG A 209 -3.56 -1.86 16.64
C ARG A 209 -3.06 -2.91 17.62
N ASN A 210 -3.54 -4.15 17.50
CA ASN A 210 -3.19 -5.22 18.43
C ASN A 210 -1.82 -5.86 18.16
N SER A 211 -1.19 -5.61 17.00
CA SER A 211 0.17 -6.06 16.71
C SER A 211 1.23 -5.49 17.67
N GLY A 212 2.35 -6.20 17.82
CA GLY A 212 3.47 -5.76 18.66
C GLY A 212 4.18 -4.50 18.16
N ILE A 213 4.78 -3.73 19.08
CA ILE A 213 5.61 -2.55 18.74
C ILE A 213 7.09 -2.93 18.90
N LYS A 214 7.82 -2.99 17.78
CA LYS A 214 9.24 -3.38 17.76
C LYS A 214 10.12 -2.13 17.74
N LEU A 215 11.00 -2.00 18.74
CA LEU A 215 11.94 -0.89 18.88
C LEU A 215 13.37 -1.30 18.53
N SER A 216 14.11 -0.35 17.98
CA SER A 216 15.55 -0.49 17.72
C SER A 216 16.35 -0.16 18.99
N ALA A 217 17.18 -1.09 19.45
CA ALA A 217 18.14 -0.94 20.54
C ALA A 217 19.14 0.19 20.29
N GLY A 218 19.64 0.31 19.05
CA GLY A 218 20.65 1.31 18.70
C GLY A 218 20.12 2.74 18.60
N ASN A 219 18.79 2.95 18.59
CA ASN A 219 18.19 4.28 18.69
C ASN A 219 16.72 4.18 19.16
N VAL A 220 16.52 3.96 20.45
CA VAL A 220 15.20 3.73 21.05
C VAL A 220 14.27 4.93 20.84
N LYS A 221 14.75 6.16 21.09
CA LYS A 221 13.94 7.40 20.97
C LYS A 221 13.42 7.60 19.55
N SER A 222 14.27 7.55 18.53
CA SER A 222 13.86 7.74 17.14
C SER A 222 12.95 6.61 16.65
N SER A 223 13.29 5.37 17.02
CA SER A 223 12.48 4.19 16.67
C SER A 223 11.08 4.28 17.25
N ARG A 224 10.95 4.72 18.51
CA ARG A 224 9.67 4.96 19.20
C ARG A 224 8.81 5.96 18.44
N ILE A 225 9.35 7.14 18.13
CA ILE A 225 8.62 8.22 17.46
C ILE A 225 8.22 7.81 16.02
N ARG A 226 9.03 7.00 15.34
CA ARG A 226 8.72 6.46 14.02
C ARG A 226 7.59 5.43 14.09
N GLN A 227 7.63 4.50 15.05
CA GLN A 227 6.56 3.50 15.25
C GLN A 227 5.20 4.14 15.51
N LEU A 228 5.13 5.10 16.43
CA LEU A 228 3.88 5.80 16.75
C LEU A 228 3.32 6.56 15.55
N ARG A 229 4.18 7.22 14.75
CA ARG A 229 3.74 7.90 13.53
C ARG A 229 3.30 6.94 12.45
N LEU A 230 4.01 5.84 12.22
CA LEU A 230 3.58 4.84 11.24
C LEU A 230 2.17 4.35 11.58
N ARG A 231 1.93 4.00 12.85
CA ARG A 231 0.63 3.55 13.34
C ARG A 231 -0.45 4.61 13.18
N LYS A 232 -0.22 5.82 13.71
CA LYS A 232 -1.13 6.97 13.57
C LYS A 232 -1.50 7.23 12.12
N TYR A 233 -0.52 7.50 11.27
CA TYR A 233 -0.79 7.91 9.89
C TYR A 233 -1.34 6.77 9.04
N THR A 234 -0.97 5.51 9.30
CA THR A 234 -1.63 4.35 8.64
C THR A 234 -3.10 4.28 9.01
N SER A 235 -3.42 4.41 10.31
CA SER A 235 -4.80 4.37 10.80
C SER A 235 -5.65 5.50 10.21
N TRP A 236 -5.12 6.73 10.20
CA TRP A 236 -5.77 7.88 9.57
C TRP A 236 -5.94 7.70 8.05
N LEU A 237 -4.93 7.19 7.35
CA LEU A 237 -5.03 6.93 5.90
C LEU A 237 -6.10 5.86 5.61
N LEU A 238 -6.13 4.76 6.36
CA LEU A 238 -7.15 3.72 6.20
C LEU A 238 -8.56 4.26 6.45
N PHE A 239 -8.75 5.06 7.50
CA PHE A 239 -10.03 5.69 7.78
C PHE A 239 -10.44 6.68 6.67
N PHE A 240 -9.52 7.54 6.23
CA PHE A 240 -9.76 8.46 5.12
C PHE A 240 -10.16 7.73 3.82
N ILE A 241 -9.45 6.65 3.47
CA ILE A 241 -9.79 5.81 2.32
C ILE A 241 -11.19 5.19 2.51
N SER A 242 -11.56 4.72 3.70
CA SER A 242 -12.89 4.15 3.94
C SER A 242 -14.03 5.15 3.70
N ILE A 243 -13.84 6.42 4.07
CA ILE A 243 -14.80 7.49 3.80
C ILE A 243 -14.85 7.79 2.29
N LEU A 244 -13.69 7.95 1.64
CA LEU A 244 -13.63 8.22 0.21
C LEU A 244 -14.26 7.10 -0.64
N VAL A 245 -14.02 5.84 -0.28
CA VAL A 245 -14.64 4.68 -0.93
C VAL A 245 -16.16 4.71 -0.71
N SER A 246 -16.62 5.00 0.51
CA SER A 246 -18.05 5.12 0.80
C SER A 246 -18.72 6.22 -0.02
N MET A 247 -18.05 7.37 -0.19
CA MET A 247 -18.53 8.46 -1.05
C MET A 247 -18.58 8.04 -2.52
N LEU A 248 -17.52 7.40 -3.03
CA LEU A 248 -17.46 6.94 -4.42
C LEU A 248 -18.55 5.91 -4.70
N PHE A 249 -18.75 4.92 -3.84
CA PHE A 249 -19.77 3.88 -4.02
C PHE A 249 -21.18 4.44 -3.90
N THR A 250 -21.41 5.42 -3.01
CA THR A 250 -22.70 6.13 -2.93
C THR A 250 -22.97 6.89 -4.23
N PHE A 251 -21.96 7.57 -4.78
CA PHE A 251 -22.06 8.26 -6.07
C PHE A 251 -22.37 7.28 -7.21
N LEU A 252 -21.67 6.15 -7.29
CA LEU A 252 -21.93 5.13 -8.32
C LEU A 252 -23.34 4.55 -8.19
N GLN A 253 -23.78 4.20 -6.97
CA GLN A 253 -25.14 3.72 -6.74
C GLN A 253 -26.20 4.74 -7.15
N PHE A 254 -25.95 6.03 -6.90
CA PHE A 254 -26.83 7.11 -7.33
C PHE A 254 -26.94 7.17 -8.86
N THR A 255 -25.82 7.05 -9.58
CA THR A 255 -25.84 7.04 -11.06
C THR A 255 -26.60 5.85 -11.64
N THR A 256 -26.62 4.72 -10.94
CA THR A 256 -27.44 3.54 -11.33
C THR A 256 -28.93 3.76 -11.10
N LEU A 257 -29.31 4.46 -10.02
CA LEU A 257 -30.72 4.71 -9.68
C LEU A 257 -31.35 5.84 -10.53
N TYR A 258 -30.56 6.85 -10.87
CA TYR A 258 -30.99 8.03 -11.59
C TYR A 258 -30.23 8.16 -12.90
N GLU A 259 -30.63 7.33 -13.87
CA GLU A 259 -30.03 7.32 -15.20
C GLU A 259 -30.08 8.72 -15.84
N ASN A 260 -29.01 9.12 -16.54
CA ASN A 260 -28.87 10.41 -17.22
C ASN A 260 -28.99 11.66 -16.33
N SER A 261 -28.98 11.50 -15.00
CA SER A 261 -29.06 12.63 -14.05
C SER A 261 -27.69 13.23 -13.71
N VAL A 262 -26.61 12.55 -14.09
CA VAL A 262 -25.22 12.97 -13.90
C VAL A 262 -24.53 13.01 -15.26
N SER A 263 -23.70 14.02 -15.50
CA SER A 263 -22.96 14.14 -16.76
C SER A 263 -21.83 13.12 -16.88
N ASP A 264 -21.57 12.66 -18.11
CA ASP A 264 -20.48 11.73 -18.44
C ASP A 264 -19.12 12.19 -17.88
N LEU A 265 -18.87 13.51 -17.91
CA LEU A 265 -17.65 14.11 -17.36
C LEU A 265 -17.51 13.85 -15.85
N LEU A 266 -18.59 13.93 -15.08
CA LEU A 266 -18.56 13.69 -13.64
C LEU A 266 -18.37 12.21 -13.31
N ILE A 267 -18.94 11.31 -14.13
CA ILE A 267 -18.76 9.85 -14.01
C ILE A 267 -17.28 9.49 -14.18
N ILE A 268 -16.57 10.13 -15.10
CA ILE A 268 -15.12 9.94 -15.31
C ILE A 268 -14.29 10.66 -14.23
N ALA A 269 -14.64 11.90 -13.90
CA ALA A 269 -13.83 12.73 -13.00
C ALA A 269 -13.82 12.23 -11.55
N MET A 270 -14.92 11.66 -11.05
CA MET A 270 -15.03 11.21 -9.66
C MET A 270 -14.05 10.08 -9.30
N PRO A 271 -13.96 8.95 -10.04
CA PRO A 271 -12.96 7.93 -9.80
C PRO A 271 -11.51 8.43 -9.92
N LEU A 272 -11.24 9.37 -10.83
CA LEU A 272 -9.91 9.98 -10.98
C LEU A 272 -9.57 10.87 -9.78
N ALA A 273 -10.51 11.68 -9.30
CA ALA A 273 -10.35 12.50 -8.10
C ALA A 273 -10.14 11.63 -6.86
N PHE A 274 -10.93 10.56 -6.69
CA PHE A 274 -10.74 9.54 -5.66
C PHE A 274 -9.31 9.00 -5.70
N SER A 275 -8.86 8.53 -6.87
CA SER A 275 -7.52 7.96 -7.06
C SER A 275 -6.43 8.96 -6.71
N ALA A 276 -6.52 10.20 -7.19
CA ALA A 276 -5.57 11.26 -6.89
C ALA A 276 -5.47 11.54 -5.37
N LEU A 277 -6.60 11.62 -4.67
CA LEU A 277 -6.63 11.84 -3.22
C LEU A 277 -5.98 10.69 -2.44
N VAL A 278 -6.22 9.44 -2.85
CA VAL A 278 -5.58 8.25 -2.25
C VAL A 278 -4.07 8.28 -2.48
N LEU A 279 -3.62 8.63 -3.68
CA LEU A 279 -2.20 8.76 -3.99
C LEU A 279 -1.52 9.84 -3.15
N ILE A 280 -2.14 11.03 -3.07
CA ILE A 280 -1.65 12.13 -2.23
C ILE A 280 -1.56 11.69 -0.76
N GLY A 281 -2.59 11.05 -0.22
CA GLY A 281 -2.60 10.53 1.15
C GLY A 281 -1.47 9.52 1.41
N THR A 282 -1.19 8.65 0.42
CA THR A 282 -0.10 7.68 0.48
C THR A 282 1.28 8.36 0.49
N VAL A 283 1.48 9.39 -0.34
CA VAL A 283 2.71 10.18 -0.35
C VAL A 283 2.90 10.94 0.97
N VAL A 284 1.82 11.54 1.50
CA VAL A 284 1.85 12.23 2.80
C VAL A 284 2.25 11.28 3.92
N LEU A 285 1.69 10.06 3.96
CA LEU A 285 2.08 9.02 4.90
C LEU A 285 3.57 8.68 4.77
N ALA A 286 4.05 8.43 3.55
CA ALA A 286 5.45 8.10 3.30
C ALA A 286 6.41 9.19 3.80
N ILE A 287 6.10 10.47 3.53
CA ILE A 287 6.88 11.62 3.98
C ILE A 287 6.84 11.75 5.51
N LYS A 288 5.64 11.70 6.12
CA LYS A 288 5.47 11.88 7.57
C LYS A 288 6.16 10.79 8.39
N VAL A 289 6.24 9.57 7.85
CA VAL A 289 6.96 8.45 8.47
C VAL A 289 8.47 8.55 8.20
N GLY A 290 8.89 8.81 6.96
CA GLY A 290 10.30 8.81 6.54
C GLY A 290 11.14 9.98 7.08
N LYS A 291 10.58 11.20 7.17
CA LYS A 291 11.34 12.45 7.43
C LYS A 291 12.21 12.44 8.70
N LYS A 292 11.78 11.80 9.78
CA LYS A 292 12.43 11.93 11.10
C LYS A 292 13.42 10.80 11.43
N ASP A 293 13.61 9.84 10.52
CA ASP A 293 14.79 8.96 10.54
C ASP A 293 16.05 9.74 10.10
N SER A 294 15.89 10.95 9.54
CA SER A 294 17.00 11.82 9.09
C SER A 294 17.45 12.87 10.10
N ASP A 295 16.52 13.48 10.83
CA ASP A 295 16.80 14.66 11.68
C ASP A 295 17.38 14.30 13.06
N LEU A 296 17.18 13.08 13.55
CA LEU A 296 17.55 12.67 14.90
C LEU A 296 18.89 11.91 14.99
N ASP A 297 19.59 11.73 13.86
CA ASP A 297 20.88 11.05 13.78
C ASP A 297 22.06 11.93 14.24
N VAL A 298 21.87 13.24 14.39
CA VAL A 298 22.96 14.16 14.75
C VAL A 298 23.18 14.24 16.27
N GLU A 299 22.15 13.98 17.09
CA GLU A 299 22.22 14.25 18.55
C GLU A 299 22.58 13.05 19.44
N ILE A 300 22.54 11.80 18.96
CA ILE A 300 22.57 10.62 19.87
C ILE A 300 23.64 9.57 19.49
N LEU A 301 24.33 9.71 18.35
CA LEU A 301 25.45 8.81 18.03
C LEU A 301 26.67 9.00 18.96
N ASP A 302 26.69 10.04 19.80
CA ASP A 302 27.77 10.35 20.74
C ASP A 302 27.63 9.67 22.12
N GLU A 303 26.47 9.08 22.46
CA GLU A 303 26.32 8.32 23.73
C GLU A 303 26.57 6.81 23.53
N GLY A 304 27.85 6.45 23.38
CA GLY A 304 28.49 5.29 24.02
C GLY A 304 27.97 3.84 23.84
N SER A 305 27.01 3.54 22.96
CA SER A 305 26.40 2.19 22.89
C SER A 305 26.75 1.38 21.63
N THR A 306 28.02 1.37 21.21
CA THR A 306 28.48 0.54 20.08
C THR A 306 28.44 -0.98 20.38
N GLU A 307 28.37 -1.40 21.64
CA GLU A 307 28.33 -2.84 22.00
C GLU A 307 26.96 -3.50 21.79
N VAL A 308 25.88 -2.73 21.84
CA VAL A 308 24.51 -3.24 21.84
C VAL A 308 23.84 -2.96 20.50
N ILE A 309 23.51 -4.03 19.78
CA ILE A 309 22.86 -3.94 18.47
C ILE A 309 21.49 -4.62 18.50
N ASN A 310 20.67 -4.29 17.50
CA ASN A 310 19.40 -4.98 17.29
C ASN A 310 19.62 -6.47 17.08
N ALA A 311 18.71 -7.28 17.62
CA ALA A 311 18.61 -8.69 17.25
C ALA A 311 18.43 -8.85 15.74
N ASP A 312 19.18 -9.80 15.18
CA ASP A 312 19.12 -10.12 13.76
C ASP A 312 17.89 -10.97 13.44
N ASP A 313 16.79 -10.30 13.11
CA ASP A 313 15.55 -10.97 12.71
C ASP A 313 15.54 -11.43 11.23
N ASP A 314 16.66 -11.35 10.50
CA ASP A 314 16.75 -11.73 9.07
C ASP A 314 16.22 -13.13 8.77
N GLN A 315 16.38 -14.08 9.71
CA GLN A 315 15.92 -15.47 9.55
C GLN A 315 14.40 -15.59 9.29
N TYR A 316 13.61 -14.64 9.79
CA TYR A 316 12.16 -14.58 9.63
C TYR A 316 11.71 -13.83 8.38
N TRP A 317 12.62 -13.18 7.64
CA TRP A 317 12.30 -12.37 6.46
C TRP A 317 12.79 -13.04 5.18
N LYS A 318 11.93 -13.84 4.54
CA LYS A 318 12.26 -14.53 3.28
C LYS A 318 12.39 -13.51 2.14
N GLY A 319 13.57 -13.48 1.52
CA GLY A 319 13.93 -12.48 0.50
C GLY A 319 13.91 -11.03 1.01
N GLY A 320 13.91 -10.81 2.33
CA GLY A 320 13.77 -9.49 2.93
C GLY A 320 12.38 -8.84 2.80
N LEU A 321 11.38 -9.55 2.23
CA LEU A 321 10.04 -9.02 1.93
C LEU A 321 8.92 -9.74 2.69
N PHE A 322 8.98 -11.06 2.80
CA PHE A 322 7.91 -11.87 3.38
C PHE A 322 8.27 -12.30 4.79
N TYR A 323 7.40 -11.98 5.76
CA TYR A 323 7.63 -12.30 7.17
C TYR A 323 7.01 -13.64 7.54
N PHE A 324 7.81 -14.51 8.16
CA PHE A 324 7.40 -15.81 8.66
C PHE A 324 7.96 -16.02 10.06
N ASN A 325 7.15 -15.75 11.09
CA ASN A 325 7.50 -16.08 12.47
C ASN A 325 6.31 -16.71 13.22
N PRO A 326 6.33 -18.03 13.45
CA PRO A 326 5.30 -18.74 14.22
C PRO A 326 5.21 -18.30 15.69
N GLU A 327 6.27 -17.69 16.24
CA GLU A 327 6.30 -17.20 17.63
C GLU A 327 5.69 -15.80 17.79
N ASP A 328 5.54 -15.03 16.70
CA ASP A 328 4.91 -13.71 16.73
C ASP A 328 3.39 -13.86 16.51
N PRO A 329 2.53 -13.57 17.50
CA PRO A 329 1.08 -13.71 17.36
C PRO A 329 0.45 -12.64 16.44
N SER A 330 1.21 -11.60 16.08
CA SER A 330 0.72 -10.52 15.23
C SER A 330 0.37 -11.03 13.82
N ILE A 331 -0.83 -10.71 13.34
CA ILE A 331 -1.24 -11.00 11.95
C ILE A 331 -0.61 -9.99 11.00
N PHE A 332 -0.71 -8.69 11.33
CA PHE A 332 -0.02 -7.64 10.59
C PHE A 332 1.27 -7.25 11.31
N VAL A 333 2.34 -7.14 10.55
CA VAL A 333 3.64 -6.66 11.00
C VAL A 333 4.11 -5.55 10.09
N GLU A 334 4.91 -4.64 10.61
CA GLU A 334 5.48 -3.58 9.78
C GLU A 334 6.33 -4.17 8.64
N LYS A 335 6.17 -3.63 7.43
CA LYS A 335 7.02 -3.97 6.28
C LYS A 335 8.49 -3.70 6.60
N ARG A 336 9.34 -4.68 6.26
CA ARG A 336 10.79 -4.52 6.34
C ARG A 336 11.32 -3.57 5.28
N PHE A 337 10.84 -3.71 4.05
CA PHE A 337 11.19 -2.84 2.93
C PHE A 337 9.92 -2.16 2.40
N GLY A 338 9.97 -0.84 2.31
CA GLY A 338 8.83 0.05 2.04
C GLY A 338 8.27 0.71 3.30
N VAL A 339 7.10 1.33 3.15
CA VAL A 339 6.31 1.89 4.26
C VAL A 339 4.97 1.14 4.35
N GLY A 340 4.51 0.87 5.57
CA GLY A 340 3.23 0.23 5.84
C GLY A 340 3.37 -1.14 6.49
N TRP A 341 2.37 -1.99 6.27
CA TRP A 341 2.18 -3.26 6.96
C TRP A 341 2.11 -4.41 5.98
N THR A 342 2.53 -5.61 6.42
CA THR A 342 2.46 -6.87 5.69
C THR A 342 1.93 -7.95 6.61
N LEU A 343 1.57 -9.10 6.05
CA LEU A 343 1.13 -10.25 6.82
C LEU A 343 2.32 -10.99 7.43
N ASN A 344 2.11 -11.56 8.61
CA ASN A 344 2.88 -12.70 9.09
C ASN A 344 2.33 -13.97 8.42
N PHE A 345 3.01 -14.43 7.38
CA PHE A 345 2.61 -15.59 6.58
C PHE A 345 2.76 -16.92 7.34
N ALA A 346 3.30 -16.92 8.56
CA ALA A 346 3.25 -18.08 9.45
C ALA A 346 1.90 -18.26 10.15
N ARG A 347 0.94 -17.34 9.97
CA ARG A 347 -0.38 -17.37 10.64
C ARG A 347 -1.51 -17.71 9.65
N PRO A 348 -2.17 -18.88 9.80
CA PRO A 348 -3.31 -19.27 8.95
C PRO A 348 -4.44 -18.23 8.90
N LEU A 349 -4.75 -17.59 10.04
CA LEU A 349 -5.76 -16.54 10.13
C LEU A 349 -5.47 -15.36 9.19
N GLY A 350 -4.20 -15.03 8.93
CA GLY A 350 -3.84 -13.96 8.01
C GLY A 350 -4.32 -14.21 6.58
N TYR A 351 -4.31 -15.46 6.13
CA TYR A 351 -4.82 -15.84 4.82
C TYR A 351 -6.34 -15.75 4.75
N ILE A 352 -7.05 -16.15 5.82
CA ILE A 352 -8.52 -16.06 5.88
C ILE A 352 -8.96 -14.59 5.82
N ILE A 353 -8.29 -13.71 6.56
CA ILE A 353 -8.58 -12.27 6.58
C ILE A 353 -8.28 -11.62 5.22
N LEU A 354 -7.27 -12.09 4.49
CA LEU A 354 -6.94 -11.58 3.17
C LEU A 354 -7.89 -12.13 2.09
N ILE A 355 -8.04 -13.44 2.02
CA ILE A 355 -8.70 -14.15 0.91
C ILE A 355 -10.22 -14.18 1.10
N GLY A 356 -10.72 -14.33 2.32
CA GLY A 356 -12.15 -14.45 2.61
C GLY A 356 -12.97 -13.28 2.05
N PRO A 357 -12.65 -12.02 2.39
CA PRO A 357 -13.35 -10.86 1.83
C PRO A 357 -13.27 -10.77 0.31
N LEU A 358 -12.11 -11.10 -0.28
CA LEU A 358 -11.93 -11.08 -1.74
C LEU A 358 -12.79 -12.14 -2.43
N LEU A 359 -12.92 -13.33 -1.83
CA LEU A 359 -13.81 -14.37 -2.34
C LEU A 359 -15.28 -13.95 -2.25
N VAL A 360 -15.70 -13.29 -1.16
CA VAL A 360 -17.07 -12.76 -1.03
C VAL A 360 -17.34 -11.74 -2.13
N ILE A 361 -16.43 -10.78 -2.35
CA ILE A 361 -16.55 -9.81 -3.43
C ILE A 361 -16.66 -10.52 -4.77
N LEU A 362 -15.75 -11.46 -5.07
CA LEU A 362 -15.74 -12.20 -6.33
C LEU A 362 -17.06 -12.95 -6.56
N ILE A 363 -17.54 -13.68 -5.56
CA ILE A 363 -18.79 -14.44 -5.64
C ILE A 363 -19.98 -13.50 -5.90
N VAL A 364 -20.09 -12.41 -5.15
CA VAL A 364 -21.20 -11.45 -5.28
C VAL A 364 -21.15 -10.68 -6.61
N THR A 365 -19.98 -10.55 -7.24
CA THR A 365 -19.84 -9.93 -8.56
C THR A 365 -20.07 -10.88 -9.74
N LEU A 366 -19.95 -12.20 -9.53
CA LEU A 366 -20.09 -13.21 -10.58
C LEU A 366 -21.46 -13.87 -10.63
N ILE A 367 -22.23 -13.78 -9.55
CA ILE A 367 -23.64 -14.19 -9.46
C ILE A 367 -24.51 -12.97 -9.74
#